data_AF-A0A525L2S8-F1
#
_entry.id   AF-A0A525L2S8-F1
#
_cell.length_a   1.000
_cell.length_b   1.000
_cell.length_c   1.000
_cell.angle_alpha   90.00
_cell.angle_beta   90.00
_cell.angle_gamma   90.00
#
_symmetry.space_group_name_H-M   'P 1'
#
loop_
_entity.id
_entity.type
_entity.pdbx_description
1 polymer ?
#
loop_
_entity_poly.entity_id
_entity_poly.type
_entity_poly.pdbx_seq_one_letter_code
_entity_poly.pdbx_strand_id
1 'polypeptide(L)'
;MKHFKLLVLALMSVLSIGALISASASAALPLLLGWESKPSWTGIKSGTANAVLETLGKSTITCTAATGSGIQTSDTVGSFHITFSNCESSGFKCNTEGDASGVILSLGTANYVDDHLSTNVNELGVAILFAPEEATIKCTALVTIKVKGTVLCLVLEPLVSMVTHIFHCTQTAGDPADKEWFNDEGVKQTPSLLTSINGAAFEGSAELALATVTFTAPVAFMSE
;
A
#
# COMPACT_ATOMS: atom_id res chain seq x y z
N MET A 1 -49.66 10.96 46.24
CA MET A 1 -48.22 11.30 46.11
C MET A 1 -47.24 10.20 46.55
N LYS A 2 -47.60 9.25 47.43
CA LYS A 2 -46.69 8.15 47.83
C LYS A 2 -46.49 7.06 46.76
N HIS A 3 -47.51 6.80 45.92
CA HIS A 3 -47.43 5.77 44.87
C HIS A 3 -46.63 6.16 43.63
N PHE A 4 -46.46 7.46 43.33
CA PHE A 4 -45.65 7.92 42.20
C PHE A 4 -44.14 7.74 42.44
N LYS A 5 -43.70 7.79 43.71
CA LYS A 5 -42.30 7.54 44.09
C LYS A 5 -41.87 6.09 43.88
N LEU A 6 -42.79 5.13 44.02
CA LEU A 6 -42.53 3.70 43.80
C LEU A 6 -42.39 3.35 42.31
N LEU A 7 -43.16 4.01 41.44
CA LEU A 7 -43.08 3.81 39.99
C LEU A 7 -41.78 4.36 39.38
N VAL A 8 -41.30 5.51 39.87
CA VAL A 8 -40.02 6.10 39.43
C VAL A 8 -38.82 5.26 39.90
N LEU A 9 -38.88 4.66 41.10
CA LEU A 9 -37.81 3.79 41.59
C LEU A 9 -37.73 2.47 40.80
N ALA A 10 -38.87 1.88 40.42
CA ALA A 10 -38.92 0.64 39.64
C ALA A 10 -38.43 0.85 38.19
N LEU A 11 -38.67 2.03 37.59
CA LEU A 11 -38.20 2.32 36.23
C LEU A 11 -36.67 2.54 36.17
N MET A 12 -36.08 3.10 37.23
CA MET A 12 -34.63 3.27 37.37
C MET A 12 -33.88 1.94 37.55
N SER A 13 -34.51 0.90 38.13
CA SER A 13 -33.86 -0.41 38.31
C SER A 13 -33.84 -1.27 37.04
N VAL A 14 -34.70 -0.99 36.05
CA VAL A 14 -34.72 -1.72 34.77
C VAL A 14 -33.68 -1.16 33.79
N LEU A 15 -33.29 0.11 33.93
CA LEU A 15 -32.26 0.74 33.09
C LEU A 15 -30.81 0.42 33.52
N SER A 16 -30.59 -0.07 34.74
CA SER A 16 -29.25 -0.42 35.24
C SER A 16 -28.80 -1.86 34.94
N ILE A 17 -29.67 -2.71 34.38
CA ILE A 17 -29.33 -4.08 33.94
C ILE A 17 -29.08 -4.15 32.42
N GLY A 18 -29.34 -3.08 31.67
CA GLY A 18 -29.21 -3.05 30.21
C GLY A 18 -27.82 -2.69 29.64
N ALA A 19 -26.77 -2.59 30.48
CA ALA A 19 -25.51 -1.94 30.09
C ALA A 19 -24.27 -2.86 29.94
N LEU A 20 -24.43 -4.19 29.87
CA LEU A 20 -23.26 -5.11 29.87
C LEU A 20 -23.19 -6.11 28.71
N ILE A 21 -23.91 -5.88 27.62
CA ILE A 21 -23.76 -6.71 26.42
C ILE A 21 -23.69 -5.85 25.15
N SER A 22 -22.90 -4.77 25.18
CA SER A 22 -22.16 -4.42 23.98
C SER A 22 -21.09 -5.50 23.80
N ALA A 23 -21.51 -6.66 23.29
CA ALA A 23 -20.59 -7.53 22.58
C ALA A 23 -19.99 -6.61 21.52
N SER A 24 -18.76 -6.15 21.75
CA SER A 24 -17.91 -5.68 20.68
C SER A 24 -17.86 -6.85 19.73
N ALA A 25 -18.74 -6.82 18.72
CA ALA A 25 -18.59 -7.61 17.53
C ALA A 25 -17.27 -7.14 16.95
N SER A 26 -16.18 -7.74 17.43
CA SER A 26 -14.94 -7.78 16.70
C SER A 26 -15.32 -8.57 15.46
N ALA A 27 -15.72 -7.84 14.42
CA ALA A 27 -15.71 -8.39 13.08
C ALA A 27 -14.25 -8.84 12.90
N ALA A 28 -14.05 -10.15 12.92
CA ALA A 28 -12.76 -10.70 12.56
C ALA A 28 -12.45 -10.16 11.16
N LEU A 29 -11.29 -9.54 11.01
CA LEU A 29 -10.84 -9.10 9.70
C LEU A 29 -10.85 -10.30 8.76
N PRO A 30 -11.17 -10.11 7.46
CA PRO A 30 -11.00 -11.17 6.47
C PRO A 30 -9.61 -11.76 6.65
N LEU A 31 -9.54 -13.07 6.84
CA LEU A 31 -8.26 -13.73 6.97
C LEU A 31 -7.57 -13.65 5.61
N LEU A 32 -6.52 -12.82 5.52
CA LEU A 32 -5.58 -12.91 4.42
C LEU A 32 -5.05 -14.34 4.41
N LEU A 33 -5.27 -15.06 3.31
CA LEU A 33 -4.85 -16.44 3.22
C LEU A 33 -3.32 -16.48 3.23
N GLY A 34 -2.75 -17.14 4.24
CA GLY A 34 -1.32 -17.42 4.24
C GLY A 34 -0.97 -18.36 3.08
N TRP A 35 0.12 -18.05 2.37
CA TRP A 35 0.59 -18.88 1.27
C TRP A 35 1.71 -19.81 1.71
N GLU A 36 1.33 -21.04 2.07
CA GLU A 36 2.28 -22.10 2.42
C GLU A 36 3.36 -22.32 1.35
N SER A 37 3.01 -22.06 0.09
CA SER A 37 3.88 -22.28 -1.08
C SER A 37 4.99 -21.23 -1.24
N LYS A 38 4.95 -20.11 -0.50
CA LYS A 38 5.92 -19.00 -0.59
C LYS A 38 6.27 -18.65 -2.04
N PRO A 39 5.27 -18.28 -2.86
CA PRO A 39 5.46 -18.14 -4.30
C PRO A 39 6.42 -16.99 -4.63
N SER A 40 7.20 -17.17 -5.70
CA SER A 40 7.86 -16.05 -6.36
C SER A 40 6.92 -15.42 -7.38
N TRP A 41 7.15 -14.15 -7.70
CA TRP A 41 6.39 -13.41 -8.69
C TRP A 41 7.30 -12.60 -9.61
N THR A 42 6.77 -12.30 -10.79
CA THR A 42 7.35 -11.34 -11.74
C THR A 42 6.30 -10.30 -12.10
N GLY A 43 6.71 -9.08 -12.37
CA GLY A 43 5.83 -7.96 -12.65
C GLY A 43 6.31 -7.18 -13.85
N ILE A 44 5.36 -6.60 -14.58
CA ILE A 44 5.63 -5.63 -15.63
C ILE A 44 4.63 -4.50 -15.52
N LYS A 45 5.08 -3.27 -15.76
CA LYS A 45 4.21 -2.12 -15.93
C LYS A 45 3.12 -2.45 -16.96
N SER A 46 1.87 -2.22 -16.58
CA SER A 46 0.72 -2.42 -17.44
C SER A 46 0.12 -1.08 -17.87
N GLY A 47 -0.64 -1.11 -18.96
CA GLY A 47 -1.25 0.09 -19.54
C GLY A 47 -0.25 1.09 -20.14
N THR A 48 -0.81 2.19 -20.67
CA THR A 48 -0.06 3.25 -21.35
C THR A 48 0.41 4.35 -20.41
N ALA A 49 -0.20 4.48 -19.22
CA ALA A 49 0.17 5.49 -18.22
C ALA A 49 1.59 5.22 -17.69
N ASN A 50 2.38 6.27 -17.47
CA ASN A 50 3.74 6.14 -16.92
C ASN A 50 3.70 5.86 -15.40
N ALA A 51 4.78 5.26 -14.88
CA ALA A 51 5.02 5.26 -13.44
C ALA A 51 5.53 6.64 -13.04
N VAL A 52 4.95 7.26 -12.01
CA VAL A 52 5.27 8.62 -11.59
C VAL A 52 5.49 8.66 -10.08
N LEU A 53 6.67 9.10 -9.66
CA LEU A 53 6.94 9.54 -8.30
C LEU A 53 6.76 11.06 -8.26
N GLU A 54 5.87 11.57 -7.42
CA GLU A 54 5.63 12.99 -7.23
C GLU A 54 5.83 13.39 -5.76
N THR A 55 6.56 14.48 -5.53
CA THR A 55 6.74 15.07 -4.19
C THR A 55 5.62 16.06 -3.87
N LEU A 56 5.38 16.36 -2.58
CA LEU A 56 4.43 17.41 -2.20
C LEU A 56 4.79 18.78 -2.82
N GLY A 57 6.09 19.06 -3.00
CA GLY A 57 6.62 20.20 -3.74
C GLY A 57 6.46 20.14 -5.27
N LYS A 58 5.67 19.19 -5.81
CA LYS A 58 5.36 19.01 -7.25
C LYS A 58 6.53 18.64 -8.14
N SER A 59 7.65 18.21 -7.57
CA SER A 59 8.74 17.63 -8.37
C SER A 59 8.35 16.22 -8.79
N THR A 60 8.55 15.88 -10.06
CA THR A 60 8.15 14.58 -10.61
C THR A 60 9.32 13.82 -11.20
N ILE A 61 9.38 12.51 -10.97
CA ILE A 61 10.15 11.57 -11.77
C ILE A 61 9.16 10.69 -12.53
N THR A 62 9.30 10.62 -13.84
CA THR A 62 8.46 9.80 -14.73
C THR A 62 9.29 8.68 -15.33
N CYS A 63 8.83 7.43 -15.20
CA CYS A 63 9.44 6.27 -15.81
C CYS A 63 8.44 5.60 -16.77
N THR A 64 8.88 5.29 -18.00
CA THR A 64 7.97 4.78 -19.04
C THR A 64 7.85 3.26 -19.03
N ALA A 65 8.76 2.56 -18.37
CA ALA A 65 8.77 1.11 -18.21
C ALA A 65 9.17 0.72 -16.78
N ALA A 66 8.63 -0.38 -16.30
CA ALA A 66 9.06 -1.02 -15.07
C ALA A 66 8.95 -2.54 -15.19
N THR A 67 9.93 -3.25 -14.66
CA THR A 67 9.91 -4.70 -14.50
C THR A 67 10.25 -5.03 -13.06
N GLY A 68 9.52 -5.96 -12.46
CA GLY A 68 9.70 -6.36 -11.08
C GLY A 68 9.84 -7.87 -10.93
N SER A 69 10.43 -8.28 -9.82
CA SER A 69 10.33 -9.63 -9.31
C SER A 69 10.28 -9.60 -7.78
N GLY A 70 9.79 -10.68 -7.19
CA GLY A 70 9.81 -10.82 -5.75
C GLY A 70 9.65 -12.27 -5.31
N ILE A 71 9.96 -12.50 -4.04
CA ILE A 71 9.92 -13.82 -3.42
C ILE A 71 9.22 -13.67 -2.07
N GLN A 72 8.16 -14.43 -1.87
CA GLN A 72 7.52 -14.51 -0.55
C GLN A 72 8.43 -15.22 0.44
N THR A 73 8.60 -14.63 1.62
CA THR A 73 9.42 -15.16 2.71
C THR A 73 8.54 -15.71 3.84
N SER A 74 7.33 -15.17 3.98
CA SER A 74 6.25 -15.67 4.83
C SER A 74 4.90 -15.57 4.10
N ASP A 75 3.83 -15.84 4.84
CA ASP A 75 2.44 -15.79 4.39
C ASP A 75 2.06 -14.44 3.77
N THR A 76 2.41 -13.34 4.44
CA THR A 76 2.07 -11.98 4.01
C THR A 76 3.29 -11.14 3.64
N VAL A 77 4.52 -11.62 3.88
CA VAL A 77 5.75 -10.84 3.66
C VAL A 77 6.60 -11.44 2.55
N GLY A 78 7.16 -10.59 1.71
CA GLY A 78 8.16 -10.96 0.71
C GLY A 78 9.22 -9.88 0.51
N SER A 79 10.22 -10.21 -0.29
CA SER A 79 11.15 -9.24 -0.85
C SER A 79 10.78 -8.91 -2.29
N PHE A 80 11.14 -7.71 -2.73
CA PHE A 80 10.97 -7.30 -4.12
C PHE A 80 12.23 -6.66 -4.69
N HIS A 81 12.30 -6.67 -6.00
CA HIS A 81 13.27 -5.99 -6.83
C HIS A 81 12.53 -5.41 -8.03
N ILE A 82 12.45 -4.08 -8.13
CA ILE A 82 11.81 -3.38 -9.25
C ILE A 82 12.84 -2.51 -9.96
N THR A 83 12.96 -2.69 -11.26
CA THR A 83 13.75 -1.85 -12.16
C THR A 83 12.82 -0.95 -12.94
N PHE A 84 12.89 0.34 -12.67
CA PHE A 84 12.25 1.36 -13.48
C PHE A 84 13.21 1.83 -14.57
N SER A 85 12.73 1.93 -15.80
CA SER A 85 13.53 2.26 -16.98
C SER A 85 13.02 3.53 -17.65
N ASN A 86 13.94 4.21 -18.33
CA ASN A 86 13.71 5.50 -18.98
C ASN A 86 13.14 6.55 -18.02
N CYS A 87 13.67 6.58 -16.80
CA CYS A 87 13.26 7.52 -15.77
C CYS A 87 13.83 8.92 -16.05
N GLU A 88 12.97 9.93 -16.00
CA GLU A 88 13.31 11.32 -16.27
C GLU A 88 12.63 12.29 -15.31
N SER A 89 13.30 13.40 -15.01
CA SER A 89 12.72 14.56 -14.33
C SER A 89 13.14 15.83 -15.08
N SER A 90 12.15 16.62 -15.52
CA SER A 90 12.38 17.86 -16.29
C SER A 90 13.31 17.67 -17.51
N GLY A 91 13.20 16.53 -18.19
CA GLY A 91 14.00 16.17 -19.37
C GLY A 91 15.41 15.61 -19.06
N PHE A 92 15.80 15.52 -17.79
CA PHE A 92 17.06 14.90 -17.38
C PHE A 92 16.84 13.45 -16.95
N LYS A 93 17.71 12.55 -17.39
CA LYS A 93 17.69 11.14 -17.00
C LYS A 93 18.02 10.99 -15.52
N CYS A 94 17.19 10.26 -14.79
CA CYS A 94 17.39 9.94 -13.38
C CYS A 94 17.84 8.50 -13.21
N ASN A 95 18.79 8.26 -12.32
CA ASN A 95 19.24 6.92 -11.97
C ASN A 95 19.59 6.78 -10.50
N THR A 96 19.49 5.57 -9.96
CA THR A 96 20.05 5.25 -8.64
C THR A 96 21.58 5.21 -8.68
N GLU A 97 22.21 5.44 -7.54
CA GLU A 97 23.67 5.49 -7.45
C GLU A 97 24.30 4.13 -7.83
N GLY A 98 25.14 4.15 -8.87
CA GLY A 98 25.79 2.95 -9.42
C GLY A 98 25.09 2.36 -10.64
N ASP A 99 23.84 2.75 -10.91
CA ASP A 99 23.06 2.23 -12.04
C ASP A 99 23.23 3.05 -13.33
N ALA A 100 22.81 2.46 -14.45
CA ALA A 100 22.83 3.09 -15.76
C ALA A 100 21.92 4.33 -15.83
N SER A 101 22.27 5.29 -16.70
CA SER A 101 21.46 6.52 -16.87
C SER A 101 20.02 6.20 -17.28
N GLY A 102 19.05 6.77 -16.56
CA GLY A 102 17.62 6.51 -16.78
C GLY A 102 17.10 5.23 -16.12
N VAL A 103 17.90 4.56 -15.29
CA VAL A 103 17.50 3.34 -14.56
C VAL A 103 17.45 3.62 -13.07
N ILE A 104 16.29 3.40 -12.46
CA ILE A 104 16.10 3.47 -11.01
C ILE A 104 15.81 2.06 -10.51
N LEU A 105 16.66 1.57 -9.62
CA LEU A 105 16.51 0.30 -8.94
C LEU A 105 15.87 0.52 -7.56
N SER A 106 14.77 -0.18 -7.30
CA SER A 106 14.11 -0.21 -6.00
C SER A 106 14.12 -1.63 -5.45
N LEU A 107 14.67 -1.79 -4.25
CA LEU A 107 14.69 -3.03 -3.48
C LEU A 107 13.92 -2.81 -2.19
N GLY A 108 13.36 -3.86 -1.60
CA GLY A 108 12.74 -3.74 -0.30
C GLY A 108 11.87 -4.94 0.07
N THR A 109 10.93 -4.69 0.98
CA THR A 109 9.94 -5.68 1.40
C THR A 109 8.55 -5.32 0.89
N ALA A 110 7.77 -6.35 0.58
CA ALA A 110 6.36 -6.23 0.25
C ALA A 110 5.55 -6.92 1.35
N ASN A 111 4.50 -6.26 1.83
CA ASN A 111 3.58 -6.82 2.80
C ASN A 111 2.18 -6.81 2.21
N TYR A 112 1.50 -7.93 2.20
CA TYR A 112 0.08 -7.98 1.84
C TYR A 112 -0.73 -7.61 3.08
N VAL A 113 -1.58 -6.60 2.92
CA VAL A 113 -2.30 -5.97 4.02
C VAL A 113 -3.77 -5.84 3.69
N ASP A 114 -4.57 -5.72 4.73
CA ASP A 114 -6.00 -5.46 4.59
C ASP A 114 -6.23 -3.96 4.36
N ASP A 115 -7.02 -3.67 3.33
CA ASP A 115 -7.45 -2.34 2.94
C ASP A 115 -8.99 -2.26 2.90
N HIS A 116 -9.58 -2.04 4.07
CA HIS A 116 -11.02 -1.84 4.23
C HIS A 116 -11.53 -0.46 3.76
N LEU A 117 -10.81 0.25 2.87
CA LEU A 117 -11.23 1.59 2.41
C LEU A 117 -12.47 1.59 1.51
N SER A 118 -12.87 0.46 0.93
CA SER A 118 -14.10 0.44 0.15
C SER A 118 -15.34 0.45 1.05
N THR A 119 -16.09 1.56 0.97
CA THR A 119 -17.49 1.62 1.47
C THR A 119 -18.42 0.64 0.73
N ASN A 120 -17.94 0.07 -0.37
CA ASN A 120 -18.61 -0.99 -1.10
C ASN A 120 -18.18 -2.32 -0.46
N VAL A 121 -19.05 -2.89 0.38
CA VAL A 121 -18.82 -4.18 1.08
C VAL A 121 -18.49 -5.37 0.17
N ASN A 122 -18.58 -5.19 -1.15
CA ASN A 122 -18.25 -6.19 -2.16
C ASN A 122 -16.85 -5.99 -2.79
N GLU A 123 -16.20 -4.86 -2.54
CA GLU A 123 -14.81 -4.62 -2.91
C GLU A 123 -13.96 -4.97 -1.70
N LEU A 124 -13.78 -6.27 -1.52
CA LEU A 124 -12.82 -6.78 -0.57
C LEU A 124 -11.43 -6.26 -0.98
N GLY A 125 -10.88 -5.32 -0.20
CA GLY A 125 -9.67 -4.57 -0.53
C GLY A 125 -8.46 -5.25 0.07
N VAL A 126 -7.77 -6.06 -0.73
CA VAL A 126 -6.40 -6.45 -0.40
C VAL A 126 -5.47 -5.48 -1.09
N ALA A 127 -4.45 -5.05 -0.36
CA ALA A 127 -3.41 -4.17 -0.87
C ALA A 127 -2.03 -4.78 -0.64
N ILE A 128 -1.06 -4.27 -1.38
CA ILE A 128 0.35 -4.51 -1.15
C ILE A 128 0.97 -3.21 -0.61
N LEU A 129 1.63 -3.31 0.52
CA LEU A 129 2.44 -2.27 1.11
C LEU A 129 3.90 -2.53 0.75
N PHE A 130 4.40 -1.80 -0.23
CA PHE A 130 5.82 -1.77 -0.57
C PHE A 130 6.57 -0.89 0.43
N ALA A 131 7.65 -1.41 0.99
CA ALA A 131 8.58 -0.70 1.87
C ALA A 131 9.97 -0.72 1.23
N PRO A 132 10.25 0.20 0.28
CA PRO A 132 11.56 0.30 -0.35
C PRO A 132 12.64 0.66 0.67
N GLU A 133 13.83 0.09 0.48
CA GLU A 133 15.06 0.54 1.13
C GLU A 133 15.35 2.00 0.76
N GLU A 134 16.05 2.74 1.63
CA GLU A 134 16.41 4.13 1.31
C GLU A 134 17.32 4.16 0.08
N ALA A 135 16.82 4.77 -1.00
CA ALA A 135 17.54 4.89 -2.26
C ALA A 135 17.93 6.34 -2.53
N THR A 136 19.11 6.54 -3.13
CA THR A 136 19.56 7.84 -3.61
C THR A 136 19.51 7.87 -5.14
N ILE A 137 18.67 8.75 -5.68
CA ILE A 137 18.44 8.98 -7.11
C ILE A 137 19.15 10.27 -7.52
N LYS A 138 19.94 10.21 -8.59
CA LYS A 138 20.61 11.36 -9.20
C LYS A 138 19.96 11.64 -10.55
N CYS A 139 19.47 12.86 -10.75
CA CYS A 139 18.94 13.30 -12.06
C CYS A 139 19.91 14.22 -12.80
N THR A 140 20.75 14.95 -12.06
CA THR A 140 21.84 15.76 -12.60
C THR A 140 23.01 15.77 -11.61
N ALA A 141 24.11 16.44 -11.94
CA ALA A 141 25.22 16.65 -10.99
C ALA A 141 24.82 17.48 -9.75
N LEU A 142 23.71 18.22 -9.81
CA LEU A 142 23.26 19.14 -8.76
C LEU A 142 21.92 18.72 -8.13
N VAL A 143 21.27 17.67 -8.65
CA VAL A 143 19.95 17.22 -8.20
C VAL A 143 20.04 15.79 -7.73
N THR A 144 19.99 15.63 -6.40
CA THR A 144 19.94 14.35 -5.69
C THR A 144 18.63 14.24 -4.94
N ILE A 145 17.96 13.11 -5.05
CA ILE A 145 16.68 12.82 -4.41
C ILE A 145 16.87 11.55 -3.59
N LYS A 146 16.58 11.62 -2.29
CA LYS A 146 16.49 10.43 -1.44
C LYS A 146 15.04 10.02 -1.30
N VAL A 147 14.75 8.72 -1.35
CA VAL A 147 13.41 8.16 -1.22
C VAL A 147 13.41 7.09 -0.14
N LYS A 148 12.40 7.08 0.74
CA LYS A 148 12.20 6.04 1.77
C LYS A 148 10.74 5.96 2.22
N GLY A 149 10.41 4.93 2.99
CA GLY A 149 9.13 4.82 3.66
C GLY A 149 8.26 3.73 3.05
N THR A 150 6.98 4.00 2.82
CA THR A 150 6.03 2.99 2.31
C THR A 150 5.06 3.51 1.26
N VAL A 151 4.71 2.64 0.32
CA VAL A 151 3.70 2.86 -0.73
C VAL A 151 2.63 1.79 -0.63
N LEU A 152 1.36 2.20 -0.57
CA LEU A 152 0.23 1.29 -0.62
C LEU A 152 -0.30 1.23 -2.05
N CYS A 153 -0.49 0.02 -2.58
CA CYS A 153 -1.07 -0.19 -3.91
C CYS A 153 -2.17 -1.23 -3.82
N LEU A 154 -3.32 -0.96 -4.43
CA LEU A 154 -4.47 -1.85 -4.38
C LEU A 154 -4.29 -3.03 -5.31
N VAL A 155 -4.74 -4.22 -4.88
CA VAL A 155 -4.94 -5.35 -5.78
C VAL A 155 -6.30 -5.17 -6.44
N LEU A 156 -6.31 -4.86 -7.74
CA LEU A 156 -7.53 -4.77 -8.50
C LEU A 156 -8.06 -6.17 -8.80
N GLU A 157 -9.36 -6.35 -8.61
CA GLU A 157 -10.09 -7.58 -8.92
C GLU A 157 -9.43 -8.85 -8.33
N PRO A 158 -9.16 -8.89 -7.00
CA PRO A 158 -8.34 -9.95 -6.38
C PRO A 158 -8.94 -11.36 -6.51
N LEU A 159 -10.21 -11.47 -6.90
CA LEU A 159 -10.95 -12.73 -7.09
C LEU A 159 -11.03 -13.20 -8.55
N VAL A 160 -10.60 -12.40 -9.54
CA VAL A 160 -10.72 -12.74 -10.97
C VAL A 160 -9.70 -13.78 -11.42
N SER A 161 -8.55 -13.82 -10.77
CA SER A 161 -7.45 -14.74 -11.08
C SER A 161 -6.73 -15.10 -9.79
N MET A 162 -6.09 -16.27 -9.77
CA MET A 162 -5.21 -16.66 -8.67
C MET A 162 -3.73 -16.57 -9.06
N VAL A 163 -3.40 -16.21 -10.30
CA VAL A 163 -2.01 -16.25 -10.79
C VAL A 163 -1.57 -14.89 -11.28
N THR A 164 -2.49 -14.11 -11.85
CA THR A 164 -2.18 -12.82 -12.44
C THR A 164 -3.06 -11.75 -11.81
N HIS A 165 -2.44 -10.74 -11.22
CA HIS A 165 -3.14 -9.67 -10.54
C HIS A 165 -2.67 -8.31 -11.05
N ILE A 166 -3.53 -7.31 -10.92
CA ILE A 166 -3.20 -5.94 -11.28
C ILE A 166 -3.03 -5.14 -10.01
N PHE A 167 -1.87 -4.53 -9.83
CA PHE A 167 -1.56 -3.66 -8.72
C PHE A 167 -1.65 -2.21 -9.18
N HIS A 168 -2.32 -1.37 -8.40
CA HIS A 168 -2.55 0.03 -8.72
C HIS A 168 -2.20 0.92 -7.54
N CYS A 169 -1.11 1.67 -7.66
CA CYS A 169 -0.76 2.74 -6.74
C CYS A 169 -1.37 4.02 -7.29
N THR A 170 -2.11 4.76 -6.49
CA THR A 170 -2.78 6.00 -6.90
C THR A 170 -2.34 7.18 -6.05
N GLN A 171 -2.30 8.36 -6.67
CA GLN A 171 -1.91 9.58 -5.98
C GLN A 171 -2.59 10.81 -6.55
N THR A 172 -2.75 11.82 -5.71
CA THR A 172 -3.20 13.15 -6.10
C THR A 172 -2.18 14.17 -5.65
N ALA A 173 -1.37 14.64 -6.60
CA ALA A 173 -0.50 15.78 -6.42
C ALA A 173 0.55 15.57 -5.29
N GLY A 174 1.21 14.41 -5.28
CA GLY A 174 2.22 14.01 -4.30
C GLY A 174 1.67 13.45 -2.99
N ASP A 175 0.35 13.25 -2.87
CA ASP A 175 -0.34 12.65 -1.72
C ASP A 175 -0.97 11.31 -2.16
N PRO A 176 -0.73 10.19 -1.46
CA PRO A 176 -1.37 8.92 -1.80
C PRO A 176 -2.90 9.04 -1.71
N ALA A 177 -3.60 8.47 -2.68
CA ALA A 177 -5.07 8.49 -2.63
C ALA A 177 -5.59 7.54 -1.53
N ASP A 178 -4.95 6.38 -1.40
CA ASP A 178 -5.21 5.39 -0.35
C ASP A 178 -4.38 5.73 0.91
N LYS A 179 -5.08 6.16 1.97
CA LYS A 179 -4.44 6.77 3.16
C LYS A 179 -4.43 5.89 4.40
N GLU A 180 -5.10 4.75 4.33
CA GLU A 180 -5.29 3.88 5.48
C GLU A 180 -5.07 2.43 5.05
N TRP A 181 -4.47 1.63 5.94
CA TRP A 181 -4.43 0.18 5.86
C TRP A 181 -4.46 -0.37 7.28
N PHE A 182 -4.71 -1.66 7.45
CA PHE A 182 -4.76 -2.28 8.77
C PHE A 182 -3.65 -3.33 8.90
N ASN A 183 -2.91 -3.27 10.00
CA ASN A 183 -1.91 -4.30 10.31
C ASN A 183 -2.57 -5.57 10.83
N ASP A 184 -1.77 -6.61 11.08
CA ASP A 184 -2.24 -7.92 11.58
C ASP A 184 -2.97 -7.84 12.94
N GLU A 185 -2.79 -6.74 13.69
CA GLU A 185 -3.48 -6.47 14.95
C GLU A 185 -4.82 -5.72 14.75
N GLY A 186 -5.18 -5.41 13.50
CA GLY A 186 -6.33 -4.58 13.16
C GLY A 186 -6.18 -3.10 13.53
N VAL A 187 -4.95 -2.65 13.75
CA VAL A 187 -4.65 -1.24 14.02
C VAL A 187 -4.46 -0.52 12.71
N LYS A 188 -5.23 0.57 12.54
CA LYS A 188 -5.11 1.48 11.41
C LYS A 188 -3.72 2.10 11.33
N GLN A 189 -3.16 2.10 10.13
CA GLN A 189 -1.89 2.68 9.77
C GLN A 189 -2.05 3.60 8.55
N THR A 190 -1.04 4.42 8.25
CA THR A 190 -1.02 5.32 7.10
C THR A 190 0.27 5.08 6.30
N PRO A 191 0.20 4.88 4.97
CA PRO A 191 1.41 4.77 4.16
C PRO A 191 2.13 6.13 4.16
N SER A 192 3.46 6.10 4.12
CA SER A 192 4.27 7.32 4.22
C SER A 192 5.49 7.18 3.34
N LEU A 193 5.35 7.56 2.06
CA LEU A 193 6.48 7.68 1.16
C LEU A 193 7.07 9.09 1.30
N LEU A 194 8.36 9.16 1.55
CA LEU A 194 9.06 10.40 1.84
C LEU A 194 10.18 10.63 0.83
N THR A 195 10.33 11.89 0.42
CA THR A 195 11.41 12.33 -0.47
C THR A 195 12.21 13.48 0.13
N SER A 196 13.52 13.52 -0.09
CA SER A 196 14.39 14.65 0.27
C SER A 196 15.18 15.08 -0.95
N ILE A 197 15.07 16.35 -1.34
CA ILE A 197 15.76 16.92 -2.50
C ILE A 197 16.97 17.72 -2.02
N ASN A 198 18.15 17.39 -2.54
CA ASN A 198 19.42 18.09 -2.25
C ASN A 198 19.74 18.22 -0.76
N GLY A 199 19.36 17.20 0.03
CA GLY A 199 19.60 17.19 1.47
C GLY A 199 18.65 18.07 2.29
N ALA A 200 17.59 18.60 1.69
CA ALA A 200 16.51 19.26 2.42
C ALA A 200 15.79 18.28 3.37
N ALA A 201 14.93 18.80 4.26
CA ALA A 201 14.07 17.95 5.09
C ALA A 201 13.22 17.02 4.21
N PHE A 202 12.94 15.83 4.71
CA PHE A 202 12.04 14.91 4.02
C PHE A 202 10.62 15.50 4.00
N GLU A 203 9.99 15.48 2.84
CA GLU A 203 8.58 15.80 2.63
C GLU A 203 7.81 14.57 2.15
N GLY A 204 6.48 14.64 2.23
CA GLY A 204 5.60 13.64 1.66
C GLY A 204 5.79 13.51 0.15
N SER A 205 5.51 12.32 -0.34
CA SER A 205 5.51 11.99 -1.76
C SER A 205 4.58 10.82 -1.99
N ALA A 206 4.28 10.54 -3.25
CA ALA A 206 3.39 9.46 -3.62
C ALA A 206 3.77 8.89 -4.99
N GLU A 207 3.34 7.66 -5.23
CA GLU A 207 3.59 6.94 -6.47
C GLU A 207 2.27 6.68 -7.21
N LEU A 208 2.27 6.96 -8.51
CA LEU A 208 1.26 6.51 -9.46
C LEU A 208 1.88 5.38 -10.29
N ALA A 209 1.32 4.18 -10.21
CA ALA A 209 1.80 3.05 -11.00
C ALA A 209 0.69 2.02 -11.22
N LEU A 210 0.69 1.41 -12.40
CA LEU A 210 -0.15 0.26 -12.72
C LEU A 210 0.74 -0.88 -13.20
N ALA A 211 0.64 -2.04 -12.56
CA ALA A 211 1.48 -3.19 -12.86
C ALA A 211 0.64 -4.47 -12.95
N THR A 212 0.96 -5.32 -13.91
CA THR A 212 0.50 -6.70 -13.94
C THR A 212 1.57 -7.58 -13.33
N VAL A 213 1.20 -8.33 -12.30
CA VAL A 213 2.10 -9.24 -11.57
C VAL A 213 1.58 -10.66 -11.72
N THR A 214 2.50 -11.57 -12.03
CA THR A 214 2.25 -12.99 -12.24
C THR A 214 3.04 -13.80 -11.23
N PHE A 215 2.32 -14.59 -10.43
CA PHE A 215 2.87 -15.53 -9.46
C PHE A 215 3.24 -16.85 -10.12
N THR A 216 4.23 -17.55 -9.58
CA THR A 216 4.66 -18.87 -10.07
C THR A 216 3.75 -20.01 -9.63
N ALA A 217 2.89 -19.77 -8.65
CA ALA A 217 1.85 -20.67 -8.17
C ALA A 217 0.56 -19.90 -7.88
N PRO A 218 -0.61 -20.57 -7.83
CA PRO A 218 -1.85 -19.94 -7.42
C PRO A 218 -1.76 -19.31 -6.03
N VAL A 219 -2.27 -18.10 -5.93
CA VAL A 219 -2.35 -17.20 -4.78
C VAL A 219 -3.78 -16.73 -4.69
N ALA A 220 -4.46 -17.07 -3.60
CA ALA A 220 -5.74 -16.49 -3.25
C ALA A 220 -5.47 -15.48 -2.13
N PHE A 221 -5.94 -14.25 -2.30
CA PHE A 221 -5.76 -13.22 -1.29
C PHE A 221 -6.72 -13.39 -0.11
N MET A 222 -7.84 -14.09 -0.31
CA MET A 222 -8.92 -14.24 0.67
C MET A 222 -9.59 -15.61 0.52
N SER A 223 -10.10 -16.14 1.63
CA SER A 223 -11.01 -17.30 1.61
C SER A 223 -12.37 -16.90 1.04
N GLU A 224 -12.95 -17.76 0.21
CA GLU A 224 -14.39 -17.69 -0.17
C GLU A 224 -15.32 -17.77 1.05
#